data_AF-A0AAD4DY37-F1
#
_entry.id   AF-A0AAD4DY37-F1
#
_cell.length_a   1.000
_cell.length_b   1.000
_cell.length_c   1.000
_cell.angle_alpha   90.00
_cell.angle_beta   90.00
_cell.angle_gamma   90.00
#
_symmetry.space_group_name_H-M   'P 1'
#
loop_
_entity.id
_entity.type
_entity.pdbx_description
1 polymer ?
#
loop_
_entity_poly.entity_id
_entity_poly.type
_entity_poly.pdbx_seq_one_letter_code
_entity_poly.pdbx_strand_id
1 'polypeptide(L)'
;MLPAKAYVFIGLNAVRTLSIIALLLVFSSSILVMVDDIEAVNAFVDGGSNSTFTINSDYIQNSTVPNQPAGVFWAVLNRLLIIGQTVVLILSELGWPAGFFDYYFPVLGSDFGLGALGVMQCLIGASVLSHFVKVFPLVSGFFLFSIGCLNMLIGLIFRERAKSTRSILSFRDRADDMLSSLDKTKEIPFSKYRMDRDAEMGVGVKEPDTAHART
;
A
#
# COMPACT_ATOMS: atom_id res chain seq x y z
N MET A 1 -24.39 -16.63 -1.44
CA MET A 1 -22.98 -17.06 -1.59
C MET A 1 -22.29 -15.96 -2.38
N LEU A 2 -21.28 -15.29 -1.82
CA LEU A 2 -20.58 -14.23 -2.55
C LEU A 2 -19.77 -14.84 -3.70
N PRO A 3 -19.61 -14.15 -4.85
CA PRO A 3 -18.81 -14.66 -5.96
C PRO A 3 -17.35 -14.84 -5.53
N ALA A 4 -16.68 -15.91 -5.99
CA ALA A 4 -15.30 -16.25 -5.61
C ALA A 4 -14.30 -15.07 -5.75
N LYS A 5 -14.54 -14.18 -6.73
CA LYS A 5 -13.75 -12.96 -6.95
C LYS A 5 -13.87 -11.94 -5.80
N ALA A 6 -15.03 -11.86 -5.14
CA ALA A 6 -15.24 -10.96 -4.00
C ALA A 6 -14.43 -11.41 -2.77
N TYR A 7 -14.34 -12.72 -2.50
CA TYR A 7 -13.50 -13.25 -1.42
C TYR A 7 -12.02 -12.97 -1.64
N VAL A 8 -11.53 -13.09 -2.88
CA VAL A 8 -10.15 -12.75 -3.23
C VAL A 8 -9.88 -11.24 -3.05
N PHE A 9 -10.82 -10.38 -3.45
CA PHE A 9 -10.70 -8.93 -3.25
C PHE A 9 -10.64 -8.53 -1.77
N ILE A 10 -11.52 -9.10 -0.95
CA ILE A 10 -11.55 -8.86 0.50
C ILE A 10 -10.27 -9.37 1.17
N GLY A 11 -9.82 -10.58 0.82
CA GLY A 11 -8.58 -11.16 1.35
C GLY A 11 -7.35 -10.33 0.98
N LEU A 12 -7.26 -9.87 -0.27
CA LEU A 12 -6.17 -9.01 -0.70
C LEU A 12 -6.15 -7.68 0.07
N ASN A 13 -7.29 -7.02 0.32
CA ASN A 13 -7.33 -5.78 1.09
C ASN A 13 -7.07 -5.98 2.59
N ALA A 14 -7.49 -7.12 3.15
CA ALA A 14 -7.16 -7.48 4.53
C ALA A 14 -5.64 -7.63 4.71
N VAL A 15 -4.97 -8.33 3.79
CA VAL A 15 -3.51 -8.49 3.81
C VAL A 15 -2.79 -7.15 3.68
N ARG A 16 -3.30 -6.23 2.84
CA ARG A 16 -2.76 -4.86 2.73
C ARG A 16 -2.82 -4.12 4.07
N THR A 17 -3.97 -4.20 4.73
CA THR A 17 -4.19 -3.56 6.03
C THR A 17 -3.25 -4.15 7.08
N LEU A 18 -3.14 -5.48 7.15
CA LEU A 18 -2.21 -6.15 8.07
C LEU A 18 -0.75 -5.79 7.79
N SER A 19 -0.38 -5.62 6.52
CA SER A 19 0.96 -5.20 6.11
C SER A 19 1.29 -3.79 6.57
N ILE A 20 0.36 -2.85 6.42
CA ILE A 20 0.52 -1.47 6.94
C ILE A 20 0.66 -1.49 8.47
N ILE A 21 -0.18 -2.24 9.17
CA ILE A 21 -0.11 -2.38 10.63
C ILE A 21 1.24 -2.96 11.06
N ALA A 22 1.72 -4.00 10.38
CA ALA A 22 3.02 -4.62 10.66
C ALA A 22 4.18 -3.63 10.47
N LEU A 23 4.16 -2.85 9.39
CA LEU A 23 5.17 -1.82 9.10
C LEU A 23 5.14 -0.71 10.16
N LEU A 24 3.96 -0.26 10.61
CA LEU A 24 3.83 0.74 11.67
C LEU A 24 4.36 0.23 13.02
N LEU A 25 4.10 -1.05 13.34
CA LEU A 25 4.64 -1.66 14.55
C LEU A 25 6.17 -1.73 14.52
N VAL A 26 6.76 -2.13 13.38
CA VAL A 26 8.22 -2.17 13.22
C VAL A 26 8.84 -0.77 13.20
N PHE A 27 8.16 0.21 12.60
CA PHE A 27 8.57 1.62 12.67
C PHE A 27 8.64 2.10 14.12
N SER A 28 7.56 1.90 14.89
CA SER A 28 7.50 2.30 16.30
C SER A 28 8.53 1.55 17.15
N SER A 29 8.68 0.24 16.94
CA SER A 29 9.63 -0.56 17.73
C SER A 29 11.08 -0.20 17.41
N SER A 30 11.40 0.15 16.16
CA SER A 30 12.74 0.58 15.75
C SER A 30 13.15 1.90 16.40
N ILE A 31 12.20 2.84 16.59
CA ILE A 31 12.45 4.09 17.33
C ILE A 31 12.78 3.78 18.79
N LEU A 32 12.00 2.92 19.45
CA LEU A 32 12.24 2.55 20.85
C LEU A 32 13.62 1.90 21.03
N VAL A 33 14.00 0.98 20.15
CA VAL A 33 15.33 0.34 20.22
C VAL A 33 16.44 1.37 20.01
N MET A 34 16.25 2.33 19.11
CA MET A 34 17.23 3.40 18.90
C MET A 34 17.39 4.29 20.14
N VAL A 35 16.30 4.60 20.86
CA VAL A 35 16.37 5.35 22.12
C VAL A 35 17.10 4.53 23.19
N ASP A 36 16.74 3.25 23.34
CA ASP A 36 17.41 2.33 24.27
C ASP A 36 18.92 2.22 23.99
N ASP A 37 19.30 2.15 22.72
CA ASP A 37 20.70 2.10 22.29
C ASP A 37 21.46 3.40 22.64
N ILE A 38 20.82 4.57 22.49
CA ILE A 38 21.43 5.87 22.84
C ILE A 38 21.58 6.03 24.36
N GLU A 39 20.56 5.64 25.14
CA GLU A 39 20.63 5.69 26.60
C GLU A 39 21.74 4.79 27.14
N ALA A 40 21.90 3.59 26.57
CA ALA A 40 22.98 2.68 26.92
C ALA A 40 24.37 3.24 26.58
N VAL A 41 24.51 3.91 25.43
CA VAL A 41 25.75 4.60 25.05
C VAL A 41 26.05 5.76 26.02
N ASN A 42 25.04 6.58 26.36
CA ASN A 42 25.23 7.69 27.29
C ASN A 42 25.67 7.21 28.67
N ALA A 43 25.03 6.15 29.20
CA ALA A 43 25.43 5.53 30.46
C ALA A 43 26.85 4.93 30.43
N PHE A 44 27.27 4.37 29.29
CA PHE A 44 28.62 3.85 29.10
C PHE A 44 29.68 4.96 29.08
N VAL A 45 29.39 6.09 28.42
CA VAL A 45 30.29 7.26 28.37
C VAL A 45 30.35 7.96 29.74
N ASP A 46 29.22 8.16 30.40
CA ASP A 46 29.14 8.79 31.73
C ASP A 46 29.75 7.93 32.84
N GLY A 47 29.68 6.59 32.70
CA GLY A 47 30.29 5.62 33.62
C GLY A 47 31.79 5.41 33.45
N GLY A 48 32.43 6.12 32.52
CA GLY A 48 33.81 5.93 32.05
C GLY A 48 34.95 6.21 33.03
N SER A 49 34.76 6.01 34.35
CA SER A 49 35.86 6.17 35.32
C SER A 49 35.94 5.14 36.46
N ASN A 50 35.03 4.16 36.61
CA ASN A 50 35.05 3.34 37.84
C ASN A 50 34.60 1.88 37.76
N SER A 51 34.88 1.18 36.66
CA SER A 51 34.68 -0.28 36.67
C SER A 51 35.76 -1.01 35.89
N THR A 52 36.67 -1.61 36.65
CA THR A 52 37.50 -2.78 36.34
C THR A 52 36.68 -4.03 35.93
N PHE A 53 35.52 -3.84 35.29
CA PHE A 53 34.72 -4.91 34.71
C PHE A 53 35.03 -5.02 33.22
N THR A 54 36.31 -5.30 32.97
CA THR A 54 36.81 -5.87 31.72
C THR A 54 36.22 -7.27 31.56
N ILE A 55 34.99 -7.37 31.09
CA ILE A 55 34.65 -8.45 30.18
C ILE A 55 34.89 -7.85 28.79
N ASN A 56 35.77 -8.48 28.00
CA ASN A 56 35.93 -8.20 26.57
C ASN A 56 34.58 -8.44 25.88
N SER A 57 33.67 -7.48 25.97
CA SER A 57 32.38 -7.52 25.30
C SER A 57 32.49 -6.72 24.02
N ASP A 58 32.24 -7.39 22.89
CA ASP A 58 32.20 -6.80 21.55
C ASP A 58 31.07 -5.75 21.42
N TYR A 59 30.13 -5.71 22.36
CA TYR A 59 28.96 -4.82 22.42
C TYR A 59 28.82 -4.14 23.78
N ILE A 60 28.21 -2.94 23.79
CA ILE A 60 27.82 -2.24 25.02
C ILE A 60 26.74 -3.05 25.74
N GLN A 61 26.84 -3.16 27.07
CA GLN A 61 25.92 -3.97 27.86
C GLN A 61 24.46 -3.52 27.67
N ASN A 62 23.57 -4.46 27.36
CA ASN A 62 22.15 -4.24 27.05
C ASN A 62 21.86 -3.38 25.81
N SER A 63 22.81 -3.25 24.87
CA SER A 63 22.63 -2.53 23.61
C SER A 63 23.05 -3.37 22.40
N THR A 64 22.54 -3.00 21.23
CA THR A 64 22.97 -3.56 19.94
C THR A 64 24.17 -2.82 19.32
N VAL A 65 24.75 -1.87 20.07
CA VAL A 65 25.88 -1.05 19.63
C VAL A 65 27.21 -1.78 19.88
N PRO A 66 28.02 -1.99 18.82
CA PRO A 66 29.32 -2.60 18.98
C PRO A 66 30.34 -1.62 19.58
N ASN A 67 31.23 -2.13 20.43
CA ASN A 67 32.25 -1.37 21.17
C ASN A 67 33.52 -1.08 20.32
N GLN A 68 33.37 -1.07 19.00
CA GLN A 68 34.46 -0.80 18.05
C GLN A 68 34.43 0.67 17.59
N PRO A 69 35.53 1.22 17.06
CA PRO A 69 35.57 2.59 16.53
C PRO A 69 34.43 2.82 15.53
N ALA A 70 33.65 3.89 15.73
CA ALA A 70 32.44 4.22 14.96
C ALA A 70 31.29 3.18 15.03
N GLY A 71 31.31 2.23 15.97
CA GLY A 71 30.24 1.25 16.15
C GLY A 71 28.88 1.87 16.45
N VAL A 72 28.86 2.92 17.27
CA VAL A 72 27.66 3.74 17.57
C VAL A 72 27.07 4.33 16.28
N PHE A 73 27.91 4.88 15.40
CA PHE A 73 27.46 5.47 14.14
C PHE A 73 26.79 4.42 13.24
N TRP A 74 27.41 3.25 13.08
CA TRP A 74 26.85 2.18 12.24
C TRP A 74 25.54 1.60 12.79
N ALA A 75 25.42 1.47 14.11
CA ALA A 75 24.19 1.04 14.76
C ALA A 75 23.03 2.01 14.50
N VAL A 76 23.27 3.31 14.71
CA VAL A 76 22.26 4.36 14.46
C VAL A 76 21.91 4.45 12.98
N LEU A 77 22.90 4.38 12.09
CA LEU A 77 22.68 4.39 10.64
C LEU A 77 21.81 3.20 10.20
N ASN A 78 22.08 2.00 10.70
CA ASN A 78 21.25 0.82 10.39
C ASN A 78 19.80 1.00 10.85
N ARG A 79 19.58 1.54 12.06
CA ARG A 79 18.23 1.83 12.56
C ARG A 79 17.52 2.89 11.72
N LEU A 80 18.21 3.95 11.31
CA LEU A 80 17.68 4.98 10.42
C LEU A 80 17.31 4.43 9.04
N LEU A 81 18.12 3.53 8.48
CA LEU A 81 17.84 2.89 7.20
C LEU A 81 16.62 1.97 7.29
N ILE A 82 16.48 1.17 8.36
CA ILE A 82 15.29 0.34 8.59
C ILE A 82 14.03 1.23 8.69
N ILE A 83 14.09 2.30 9.47
CA ILE A 83 12.98 3.26 9.60
C ILE A 83 12.64 3.86 8.24
N GLY A 84 13.63 4.35 7.48
CA GLY A 84 13.43 4.90 6.15
C GLY A 84 12.77 3.90 5.18
N GLN A 85 13.25 2.66 5.17
CA GLN A 85 12.67 1.58 4.36
C GLN A 85 11.21 1.31 4.75
N THR A 86 10.88 1.25 6.05
CA THR A 86 9.49 1.06 6.48
C THR A 86 8.57 2.18 6.01
N VAL A 87 9.03 3.44 6.03
CA VAL A 87 8.25 4.58 5.52
C VAL A 87 8.01 4.46 4.01
N VAL A 88 9.06 4.15 3.24
CA VAL A 88 8.94 3.95 1.78
C VAL A 88 7.97 2.81 1.46
N LEU A 89 8.03 1.71 2.22
CA LEU A 89 7.10 0.59 2.05
C LEU A 89 5.66 0.97 2.42
N ILE A 90 5.44 1.74 3.49
CA ILE A 90 4.10 2.25 3.84
C ILE A 90 3.57 3.13 2.70
N LEU A 91 4.38 4.06 2.18
CA LEU A 91 3.98 4.90 1.04
C LEU A 91 3.66 4.06 -0.20
N SER A 92 4.43 3.01 -0.46
CA SER A 92 4.14 2.07 -1.55
C SER A 92 2.83 1.29 -1.35
N GLU A 93 2.52 0.91 -0.10
CA GLU A 93 1.25 0.27 0.26
C GLU A 93 0.09 1.27 0.27
N LEU A 94 0.32 2.57 0.41
CA LEU A 94 -0.71 3.60 0.23
C LEU A 94 -0.93 3.94 -1.25
N GLY A 95 0.06 3.68 -2.12
CA GLY A 95 0.01 4.01 -3.54
C GLY A 95 0.24 5.49 -3.82
N TRP A 96 0.82 6.23 -2.88
CA TRP A 96 1.08 7.66 -3.00
C TRP A 96 2.55 7.95 -2.64
N PRO A 97 3.34 8.62 -3.49
CA PRO A 97 3.06 9.06 -4.87
C PRO A 97 3.35 7.97 -5.92
N ALA A 98 2.34 7.56 -6.70
CA ALA A 98 2.46 6.49 -7.69
C ALA A 98 3.56 6.74 -8.74
N GLY A 99 3.59 7.93 -9.35
CA GLY A 99 4.58 8.25 -10.39
C GLY A 99 6.03 8.28 -9.91
N PHE A 100 6.28 8.50 -8.61
CA PHE A 100 7.64 8.40 -8.05
C PHE A 100 8.11 6.94 -8.02
N PHE A 101 7.23 6.02 -7.60
CA PHE A 101 7.56 4.60 -7.57
C PHE A 101 7.70 4.05 -8.98
N ASP A 102 6.87 4.45 -9.92
CA ASP A 102 6.97 3.94 -11.29
C ASP A 102 8.26 4.40 -12.01
N TYR A 103 8.74 5.61 -11.73
CA TYR A 103 9.92 6.17 -12.38
C TYR A 103 11.24 5.85 -11.67
N TYR A 104 11.31 5.99 -10.34
CA TYR A 104 12.56 5.86 -9.57
C TYR A 104 12.73 4.47 -8.93
N PHE A 105 11.63 3.79 -8.60
CA PHE A 105 11.65 2.49 -7.91
C PHE A 105 10.65 1.51 -8.52
N PRO A 106 10.82 1.11 -9.80
CA PRO A 106 9.83 0.33 -10.55
C PRO A 106 9.47 -0.99 -9.87
N VAL A 107 10.37 -1.56 -9.07
CA VAL A 107 10.13 -2.76 -8.26
C VAL A 107 8.98 -2.61 -7.24
N LEU A 108 8.66 -1.37 -6.85
CA LEU A 108 7.55 -0.97 -5.97
C LEU A 108 6.41 -0.30 -6.76
N GLY A 109 6.58 -0.09 -8.07
CA GLY A 109 5.64 0.57 -8.98
C GLY A 109 4.38 -0.24 -9.29
N SER A 110 3.38 0.38 -9.91
CA SER A 110 2.06 -0.18 -10.23
C SER A 110 2.11 -1.54 -10.93
N ASP A 111 3.17 -1.76 -11.71
CA ASP A 111 3.31 -2.87 -12.63
C ASP A 111 4.03 -4.07 -11.99
N PHE A 112 4.77 -3.86 -10.90
CA PHE A 112 5.43 -4.94 -10.16
C PHE A 112 4.50 -5.55 -9.11
N GLY A 113 4.45 -6.89 -9.08
CA GLY A 113 3.58 -7.64 -8.16
C GLY A 113 3.96 -7.49 -6.68
N LEU A 114 3.07 -7.97 -5.80
CA LEU A 114 3.23 -7.95 -4.33
C LEU A 114 4.44 -8.75 -3.81
N GLY A 115 5.07 -9.53 -4.69
CA GLY A 115 6.18 -10.43 -4.35
C GLY A 115 7.42 -9.68 -3.88
N ALA A 116 7.84 -8.66 -4.62
CA ALA A 116 9.01 -7.87 -4.26
C ALA A 116 8.80 -7.10 -2.95
N LEU A 117 7.58 -6.58 -2.73
CA LEU A 117 7.20 -5.93 -1.48
C LEU A 117 7.26 -6.90 -0.29
N GLY A 118 6.77 -8.13 -0.45
CA GLY A 118 6.89 -9.18 0.55
C GLY A 118 8.34 -9.56 0.86
N VAL A 119 9.20 -9.65 -0.15
CA VAL A 119 10.65 -9.90 0.03
C VAL A 119 11.30 -8.80 0.86
N MET A 120 11.03 -7.53 0.54
CA MET A 120 11.56 -6.40 1.32
C MET A 120 11.10 -6.43 2.78
N GLN A 121 9.84 -6.80 3.02
CA GLN A 121 9.30 -6.97 4.38
C GLN A 121 9.96 -8.12 5.12
N CYS A 122 10.21 -9.25 4.45
CA CYS A 122 10.95 -10.36 5.04
C CYS A 122 12.39 -9.98 5.38
N LEU A 123 13.08 -9.24 4.50
CA LEU A 123 14.45 -8.78 4.76
C LEU A 123 14.51 -7.84 5.96
N ILE A 124 13.57 -6.91 6.09
CA ILE A 124 13.47 -6.02 7.26
C ILE A 124 13.12 -6.80 8.52
N GLY A 125 12.17 -7.74 8.45
CA GLY A 125 11.85 -8.61 9.57
C GLY A 125 13.07 -9.40 10.04
N ALA A 126 13.79 -10.02 9.11
CA ALA A 126 15.01 -10.78 9.39
C ALA A 126 16.12 -9.90 9.98
N SER A 127 16.31 -8.67 9.49
CA SER A 127 17.33 -7.75 10.02
C SER A 127 16.99 -7.27 11.44
N VAL A 128 15.72 -7.04 11.76
CA VAL A 128 15.29 -6.74 13.13
C VAL A 128 15.51 -7.95 14.05
N LEU A 129 15.20 -9.16 13.57
CA LEU A 129 15.37 -10.41 14.32
C LEU A 129 16.82 -10.83 14.52
N SER A 130 17.74 -10.42 13.65
CA SER A 130 19.15 -10.78 13.77
C SER A 130 19.87 -10.05 14.90
N HIS A 131 19.23 -9.04 15.50
CA HIS A 131 19.77 -8.29 16.61
C HIS A 131 19.07 -8.71 17.90
N PHE A 132 19.82 -8.73 19.01
CA PHE A 132 19.22 -8.96 20.31
C PHE A 132 18.34 -7.76 20.68
N VAL A 133 17.03 -7.95 20.69
CA VAL A 133 16.05 -6.88 20.92
C VAL A 133 15.06 -7.27 22.00
N LYS A 134 14.43 -6.27 22.62
CA LYS A 134 13.37 -6.47 23.62
C LYS A 134 12.15 -7.16 22.99
N VAL A 135 11.24 -7.63 23.86
CA VAL A 135 10.06 -8.41 23.47
C VAL A 135 9.17 -7.70 22.45
N PHE A 136 8.96 -6.38 22.56
CA PHE A 136 8.12 -5.65 21.63
C PHE A 136 8.68 -5.60 20.20
N PRO A 137 9.93 -5.17 19.96
CA PRO A 137 10.57 -5.29 18.65
C PRO A 137 10.61 -6.72 18.12
N LEU A 138 10.87 -7.71 18.97
CA LEU A 138 10.89 -9.12 18.60
C LEU A 138 9.54 -9.57 18.01
N VAL A 139 8.43 -9.30 18.71
CA VAL A 139 7.07 -9.65 18.25
C VAL A 139 6.72 -8.91 16.97
N SER A 140 7.04 -7.61 16.88
CA SER A 140 6.78 -6.81 15.68
C SER A 140 7.56 -7.33 14.46
N GLY A 141 8.82 -7.75 14.64
CA GLY A 141 9.65 -8.32 13.59
C GLY A 141 9.13 -9.67 13.11
N PHE A 142 8.72 -10.57 14.01
CA PHE A 142 8.13 -11.87 13.63
C PHE A 142 6.81 -11.69 12.89
N PHE A 143 6.00 -10.73 13.32
CA PHE A 143 4.75 -10.38 12.65
C PHE A 143 5.00 -9.84 11.25
N LEU A 144 5.93 -8.88 11.08
CA LEU A 144 6.31 -8.36 9.76
C LEU A 144 6.89 -9.45 8.86
N PHE A 145 7.74 -10.33 9.40
CA PHE A 145 8.32 -11.44 8.65
C PHE A 145 7.26 -12.41 8.12
N SER A 146 6.28 -12.75 8.96
CA SER A 146 5.18 -13.64 8.60
C SER A 146 4.25 -13.01 7.54
N ILE A 147 3.93 -11.72 7.67
CA ILE A 147 3.16 -10.99 6.65
C ILE A 147 3.97 -10.82 5.36
N GLY A 148 5.28 -10.61 5.45
CA GLY A 148 6.19 -10.56 4.31
C GLY A 148 6.19 -11.88 3.52
N CYS A 149 6.25 -13.02 4.21
CA CYS A 149 6.14 -14.35 3.60
C CYS A 149 4.80 -14.52 2.88
N LEU A 150 3.72 -14.08 3.52
CA LEU A 150 2.38 -14.15 2.94
C LEU A 150 2.28 -13.25 1.68
N ASN A 151 2.78 -12.02 1.74
CA ASN A 151 2.84 -11.11 0.59
C ASN A 151 3.71 -11.66 -0.54
N MET A 152 4.82 -12.32 -0.21
CA MET A 152 5.70 -12.99 -1.17
C MET A 152 4.99 -14.14 -1.88
N LEU A 153 4.32 -15.03 -1.14
CA LEU A 153 3.57 -16.16 -1.70
C LEU A 153 2.40 -15.69 -2.57
N ILE A 154 1.62 -14.71 -2.11
CA ILE A 154 0.54 -14.12 -2.91
C ILE A 154 1.11 -13.47 -4.18
N GLY A 155 2.25 -12.78 -4.06
CA GLY A 155 2.96 -12.18 -5.18
C GLY A 155 3.46 -13.19 -6.21
N LEU A 156 3.92 -14.36 -5.78
CA LEU A 156 4.34 -15.44 -6.66
C LEU A 156 3.14 -16.11 -7.36
N ILE A 157 2.04 -16.32 -6.65
CA ILE A 157 0.84 -16.98 -7.18
C ILE A 157 0.06 -16.07 -8.15
N PHE A 158 -0.14 -14.80 -7.80
CA PHE A 158 -0.94 -13.85 -8.58
C PHE A 158 -0.12 -12.94 -9.52
N ARG A 159 1.21 -12.93 -9.39
CA ARG A 159 2.17 -12.18 -10.22
C ARG A 159 1.71 -10.73 -10.46
N GLU A 160 1.73 -10.26 -11.72
CA GLU A 160 1.35 -8.89 -12.14
C GLU A 160 -0.14 -8.58 -11.92
N ARG A 161 -1.02 -9.59 -11.84
CA ARG A 161 -2.47 -9.36 -11.73
C ARG A 161 -2.92 -8.94 -10.32
N ALA A 162 -2.07 -9.09 -9.30
CA ALA A 162 -2.46 -8.78 -7.92
C ALA A 162 -2.65 -7.28 -7.66
N LYS A 163 -1.84 -6.41 -8.27
CA LYS A 163 -1.89 -4.96 -8.02
C LYS A 163 -3.04 -4.28 -8.77
N SER A 164 -3.28 -4.69 -10.03
CA SER A 164 -4.47 -4.29 -10.81
C SER A 164 -5.79 -4.69 -10.12
N THR A 165 -5.82 -5.85 -9.45
CA THR A 165 -7.00 -6.33 -8.71
C THR A 165 -7.21 -5.63 -7.35
N ARG A 166 -6.17 -4.99 -6.78
CA ARG A 166 -6.24 -4.22 -5.50
C ARG A 166 -6.64 -2.76 -5.68
N SER A 167 -6.77 -2.26 -6.91
CA SER A 167 -7.08 -0.85 -7.16
C SER A 167 -8.54 -0.54 -6.80
N ILE A 168 -8.75 0.07 -5.63
CA ILE A 168 -10.01 0.74 -5.28
C ILE A 168 -10.31 1.87 -6.28
N LEU A 169 -9.27 2.42 -6.94
CA LEU A 169 -9.40 3.39 -8.03
C LEU A 169 -10.06 2.80 -9.27
N SER A 170 -9.74 1.56 -9.68
CA SER A 170 -10.42 0.97 -10.86
C SER A 170 -11.89 0.67 -10.60
N PHE A 171 -12.28 0.41 -9.34
CA PHE A 171 -13.68 0.30 -8.97
C PHE A 171 -14.38 1.67 -8.95
N ARG A 172 -13.65 2.74 -8.61
CA ARG A 172 -14.16 4.12 -8.65
C ARG A 172 -14.26 4.65 -10.08
N ASP A 173 -13.26 4.43 -10.92
CA ASP A 173 -13.29 4.74 -12.35
C ASP A 173 -14.43 3.99 -13.05
N ARG A 174 -14.65 2.71 -12.68
CA ARG A 174 -15.75 1.91 -13.20
C ARG A 174 -17.12 2.30 -12.63
N ALA A 175 -17.17 2.84 -11.42
CA ALA A 175 -18.38 3.40 -10.81
C ALA A 175 -18.70 4.77 -11.42
N ASP A 176 -17.70 5.59 -11.72
CA ASP A 176 -17.82 6.89 -12.38
C ASP A 176 -18.20 6.71 -13.87
N ASP A 177 -17.67 5.70 -14.56
CA ASP A 177 -18.13 5.29 -15.90
C ASP A 177 -19.57 4.78 -15.89
N MET A 178 -19.96 4.00 -14.88
CA MET A 178 -21.35 3.53 -14.72
C MET A 178 -22.30 4.70 -14.41
N LEU A 179 -21.90 5.64 -13.54
CA LEU A 179 -22.67 6.83 -13.23
C LEU A 179 -22.83 7.75 -14.45
N SER A 180 -21.74 7.99 -15.19
CA SER A 180 -21.79 8.82 -16.40
C SER A 180 -22.57 8.18 -17.55
N SER A 181 -22.58 6.85 -17.67
CA SER A 181 -23.43 6.15 -18.65
C SER A 181 -24.92 6.15 -18.27
N LEU A 182 -25.25 6.07 -16.97
CA LEU A 182 -26.61 6.23 -16.48
C LEU A 182 -27.11 7.67 -16.65
N ASP A 183 -26.25 8.66 -16.43
CA ASP A 183 -26.55 10.07 -16.67
C ASP A 183 -26.80 10.35 -18.16
N LYS A 184 -25.94 9.83 -19.05
CA LYS A 184 -26.19 9.85 -20.51
C LYS A 184 -27.50 9.18 -20.90
N THR A 185 -27.86 8.06 -20.28
CA THR A 185 -29.13 7.36 -20.56
C THR A 185 -30.33 8.17 -20.05
N LYS A 186 -30.15 8.93 -18.97
CA LYS A 186 -31.12 9.89 -18.43
C LYS A 186 -31.21 11.20 -19.23
N GLU A 187 -30.28 11.48 -20.15
CA GLU A 187 -30.36 12.53 -21.18
C GLU A 187 -30.99 12.05 -22.51
N ILE A 188 -31.30 10.75 -22.63
CA ILE A 188 -32.19 10.21 -23.67
C ILE A 188 -33.68 10.10 -23.21
N PRO A 189 -34.29 10.97 -22.37
CA PRO A 189 -35.69 10.80 -22.00
C PRO A 189 -36.55 11.64 -22.94
N PHE A 190 -37.61 11.00 -23.44
CA PHE A 190 -38.79 11.63 -24.04
C PHE A 190 -38.66 12.31 -25.42
N SER A 191 -37.52 12.90 -25.79
CA SER A 191 -37.41 13.59 -27.10
C SER A 191 -37.54 12.61 -28.28
N LYS A 192 -36.82 11.47 -28.22
CA LYS A 192 -36.85 10.47 -29.29
C LYS A 192 -38.20 9.74 -29.39
N TYR A 193 -38.80 9.42 -28.25
CA TYR A 193 -40.15 8.82 -28.19
C TYR A 193 -41.30 9.77 -28.54
N ARG A 194 -41.11 11.10 -28.44
CA ARG A 194 -42.07 12.11 -28.93
C ARG A 194 -41.94 12.27 -30.44
N MET A 195 -40.71 12.35 -30.97
CA MET A 195 -40.47 12.45 -32.43
C MET A 195 -41.02 11.25 -33.21
N ASP A 196 -40.83 10.03 -32.71
CA ASP A 196 -41.35 8.83 -33.36
C ASP A 196 -42.89 8.77 -33.29
N ARG A 197 -43.50 9.25 -32.19
CA ARG A 197 -44.95 9.30 -32.03
C ARG A 197 -45.62 10.38 -32.88
N ASP A 198 -44.96 11.53 -33.07
CA ASP A 198 -45.44 12.63 -33.91
C ASP A 198 -45.28 12.31 -35.41
N ALA A 199 -44.27 11.50 -35.77
CA ALA A 199 -44.12 10.95 -37.12
C ALA A 199 -45.17 9.87 -37.43
N GLU A 200 -45.54 9.04 -36.46
CA GLU A 200 -46.63 8.06 -36.61
C GLU A 200 -48.04 8.70 -36.55
N MET A 201 -48.20 9.83 -35.84
CA MET A 201 -49.43 10.63 -35.81
C MET A 201 -49.49 11.72 -36.88
N GLY A 202 -48.76 11.57 -37.99
CA GLY A 202 -48.89 12.35 -39.21
C GLY A 202 -50.30 12.27 -39.80
N VAL A 203 -51.19 13.07 -39.22
CA VAL A 203 -52.56 13.36 -39.62
C VAL A 203 -52.58 13.70 -41.11
N GLY A 204 -53.37 12.93 -41.86
CA GLY A 204 -53.74 13.25 -43.23
C GLY A 204 -54.39 14.63 -43.30
N VAL A 205 -53.66 15.59 -43.86
CA VAL A 205 -54.24 16.82 -44.37
C VAL A 205 -54.89 16.47 -45.70
N LYS A 206 -56.22 16.31 -45.68
CA LYS A 206 -57.05 16.27 -46.90
C LYS A 206 -56.85 17.58 -47.66
N GLU A 207 -56.44 17.49 -48.92
CA GLU A 207 -56.63 18.54 -49.92
C GLU A 207 -58.13 18.90 -50.02
N PRO A 208 -58.51 20.18 -50.01
CA PRO A 208 -59.81 20.59 -50.51
C PRO A 208 -59.72 20.97 -51.99
N ASP A 209 -60.40 20.18 -52.81
CA ASP A 209 -60.84 20.54 -54.16
C ASP A 209 -61.50 21.92 -54.15
N THR A 210 -61.04 22.83 -55.02
CA THR A 210 -61.84 24.00 -55.43
C THR A 210 -61.89 24.08 -56.94
N ALA A 211 -62.97 23.53 -57.48
CA ALA A 211 -63.40 23.70 -58.85
C ALA A 211 -64.27 24.97 -58.99
N HIS A 212 -64.03 25.69 -60.10
CA HIS A 212 -64.93 26.58 -60.84
C HIS A 212 -65.45 27.89 -60.23
N ALA A 213 -65.11 29.00 -60.90
CA ALA A 213 -66.11 29.90 -61.50
C ALA A 213 -65.50 30.66 -62.71
N ARG A 214 -66.10 30.46 -63.89
CA ARG A 214 -65.98 31.35 -65.05
C ARG A 214 -66.82 32.60 -64.81
N THR A 215 -66.33 33.78 -65.18
CA THR A 215 -66.90 34.67 -66.21
C THR A 215 -65.99 35.86 -66.43
#